data_AF-A0A9D5PRQ6-F1
#
_entry.id   AF-A0A9D5PRQ6-F1
#
_cell.length_a   1.000
_cell.length_b   1.000
_cell.length_c   1.000
_cell.angle_alpha   90.00
_cell.angle_beta   90.00
_cell.angle_gamma   90.00
#
_symmetry.space_group_name_H-M   'P 1'
#
loop_
_entity.id
_entity.type
_entity.pdbx_description
1 polymer ?
#
loop_
_entity_poly.entity_id
_entity_poly.type
_entity_poly.pdbx_seq_one_letter_code
_entity_poly.pdbx_strand_id
1 'polypeptide(L)'
;MSGHSKWNNIKNKKEKTDAQKAKIFTKIGKEIQICVRNGGGDPAVNGKLKDLIAKAKSLNVPNDNIDRAIKKAMGADSVQYEEITYEGYGPSGVAVIVETATDSRNRTASDVRHYFDKYGGNLGASGCVSYMFEDKGIIILTREDNEKADEDALMETALEAGAEDFASDED
;
A
#
# COMPACT_ATOMS: atom_id res chain seq x y z
N MET A 1 -8.98 27.26 -34.76
CA MET A 1 -8.18 27.58 -33.55
C MET A 1 -8.58 26.63 -32.42
N SER A 2 -7.77 25.59 -32.16
CA SER A 2 -8.01 24.57 -31.11
C SER A 2 -6.79 24.38 -30.19
N GLY A 3 -5.83 25.31 -30.21
CA GLY A 3 -4.57 25.22 -29.46
C GLY A 3 -4.65 25.53 -27.97
N HIS A 4 -5.72 26.19 -27.49
CA HIS A 4 -5.82 26.64 -26.10
C HIS A 4 -6.25 25.57 -25.08
N SER A 5 -6.81 24.43 -25.52
CA SER A 5 -7.28 23.37 -24.60
C SER A 5 -6.34 22.17 -24.49
N LYS A 6 -5.51 21.89 -25.51
CA LYS A 6 -4.61 20.73 -25.52
C LYS A 6 -3.59 20.79 -24.39
N TRP A 7 -2.95 21.94 -24.21
CA TRP A 7 -1.96 22.10 -23.13
C TRP A 7 -2.62 22.05 -21.75
N ASN A 8 -3.76 22.71 -21.54
CA ASN A 8 -4.49 22.66 -20.27
C ASN A 8 -4.95 21.23 -19.93
N ASN A 9 -5.42 20.45 -20.90
CA ASN A 9 -5.81 19.06 -20.69
C ASN A 9 -4.61 18.16 -20.34
N ILE A 10 -3.47 18.34 -21.03
CA ILE A 10 -2.23 17.61 -20.72
C ILE A 10 -1.73 17.98 -19.32
N LYS A 11 -1.74 19.26 -18.98
CA LYS A 11 -1.35 19.76 -17.66
C LYS A 11 -2.22 19.15 -16.56
N ASN A 12 -3.55 19.26 -16.67
CA ASN A 12 -4.47 18.74 -15.66
C ASN A 12 -4.35 17.21 -15.50
N LYS A 13 -4.19 16.47 -16.61
CA LYS A 13 -3.96 15.02 -16.56
C LYS A 13 -2.66 14.70 -15.83
N LYS A 14 -1.57 15.41 -16.16
CA LYS A 14 -0.27 15.22 -15.53
C LYS A 14 -0.30 15.54 -14.05
N GLU A 15 -0.91 16.66 -13.65
CA GLU A 15 -1.04 17.06 -12.24
C GLU A 15 -1.78 16.02 -11.41
N LYS A 16 -2.87 15.43 -11.96
CA LYS A 16 -3.59 14.35 -11.30
C LYS A 16 -2.72 13.10 -11.11
N THR A 17 -2.00 12.69 -12.16
CA THR A 17 -1.10 11.53 -12.10
C THR A 17 0.07 11.76 -11.13
N ASP A 18 0.67 12.94 -11.17
CA ASP A 18 1.78 13.30 -10.29
C ASP A 18 1.33 13.34 -8.82
N ALA A 19 0.13 13.86 -8.54
CA ALA A 19 -0.47 13.83 -7.21
C ALA A 19 -0.75 12.40 -6.72
N GLN A 20 -1.19 11.50 -7.60
CA GLN A 20 -1.38 10.08 -7.27
C GLN A 20 -0.03 9.40 -6.95
N LYS A 21 1.00 9.62 -7.78
CA LYS A 21 2.35 9.10 -7.54
C LYS A 21 2.95 9.63 -6.24
N ALA A 22 2.81 10.92 -5.95
CA ALA A 22 3.32 11.53 -4.73
C ALA A 22 2.71 10.89 -3.46
N LYS A 23 1.41 10.53 -3.50
CA LYS A 23 0.75 9.80 -2.41
C LYS A 23 1.35 8.41 -2.21
N ILE A 24 1.57 7.66 -3.29
CA ILE A 24 2.19 6.33 -3.24
C ILE A 24 3.60 6.43 -2.65
N PHE A 25 4.41 7.39 -3.13
CA PHE A 25 5.79 7.56 -2.67
C PHE A 25 5.85 7.92 -1.18
N THR A 26 4.89 8.73 -0.71
CA THR A 26 4.78 9.07 0.70
C THR A 26 4.43 7.85 1.56
N LYS A 27 3.51 6.99 1.11
CA LYS A 27 3.15 5.75 1.83
C LYS A 27 4.34 4.79 1.91
N ILE A 28 4.98 4.50 0.77
CA ILE A 28 6.17 3.63 0.72
C ILE A 28 7.30 4.18 1.60
N GLY A 29 7.53 5.50 1.59
CA GLY A 29 8.55 6.11 2.43
C GLY A 29 8.30 5.96 3.94
N LYS A 30 7.02 5.90 4.36
CA LYS A 30 6.65 5.62 5.76
C LYS A 30 6.78 4.13 6.11
N GLU A 31 6.32 3.24 5.23
CA GLU A 31 6.49 1.79 5.37
C GLU A 31 7.99 1.45 5.54
N ILE A 32 8.87 2.06 4.73
CA ILE A 32 10.33 1.86 4.83
C ILE A 32 10.85 2.32 6.18
N GLN A 33 10.40 3.48 6.67
CA GLN A 33 10.85 4.00 7.96
C GLN A 33 10.47 3.08 9.13
N ILE A 34 9.24 2.55 9.12
CA ILE A 34 8.77 1.58 10.12
C ILE A 34 9.59 0.28 10.02
N CYS A 35 9.77 -0.25 8.82
CA CYS A 35 10.50 -1.49 8.58
C CYS A 35 11.98 -1.41 9.00
N VAL A 36 12.64 -0.30 8.67
CA VAL A 36 14.05 -0.05 9.05
C VAL A 36 14.19 0.09 10.56
N ARG A 37 13.23 0.75 11.23
CA ARG A 37 13.25 0.88 12.69
C ARG A 37 13.11 -0.48 13.39
N ASN A 38 12.27 -1.37 12.86
CA ASN A 38 11.99 -2.67 13.48
C ASN A 38 13.03 -3.74 13.17
N GLY A 39 13.70 -3.69 12.01
CA GLY A 39 14.60 -4.76 11.54
C GLY A 39 15.97 -4.31 11.05
N GLY A 40 16.31 -3.01 11.17
CA GLY A 40 17.56 -2.45 10.66
C GLY A 40 17.50 -2.04 9.18
N GLY A 41 18.45 -1.20 8.78
CA GLY A 41 18.49 -0.57 7.46
C GLY A 41 19.15 -1.36 6.34
N ASP A 42 19.61 -2.58 6.62
CA ASP A 42 20.31 -3.43 5.66
C ASP A 42 19.34 -4.50 5.08
N PRO A 43 18.97 -4.41 3.78
CA PRO A 43 18.08 -5.38 3.14
C PRO A 43 18.64 -6.80 3.06
N ALA A 44 19.95 -7.00 3.21
CA ALA A 44 20.54 -8.34 3.20
C ALA A 44 20.18 -9.15 4.45
N VAL A 45 19.95 -8.47 5.57
CA VAL A 45 19.58 -9.09 6.86
C VAL A 45 18.12 -8.82 7.24
N ASN A 46 17.50 -7.78 6.68
CA ASN A 46 16.09 -7.44 6.87
C ASN A 46 15.27 -7.85 5.63
N GLY A 47 14.76 -9.09 5.64
CA GLY A 47 13.94 -9.64 4.54
C GLY A 47 12.71 -8.79 4.21
N LYS A 48 12.02 -8.24 5.23
CA LYS A 48 10.87 -7.35 5.04
C LYS A 48 11.25 -6.07 4.29
N LEU A 49 12.44 -5.52 4.57
CA LEU A 49 12.93 -4.34 3.86
C LEU A 49 13.26 -4.68 2.41
N LYS A 50 13.81 -5.86 2.13
CA LYS A 50 14.07 -6.33 0.77
C LYS A 50 12.78 -6.41 -0.05
N ASP A 51 11.75 -7.03 0.49
CA ASP A 51 10.45 -7.18 -0.19
C ASP A 51 9.79 -5.82 -0.41
N LEU A 52 9.88 -4.92 0.58
CA LEU A 52 9.37 -3.57 0.46
C LEU A 52 10.11 -2.72 -0.58
N ILE A 53 11.43 -2.91 -0.74
CA ILE A 53 12.20 -2.28 -1.82
C ILE A 53 11.75 -2.80 -3.19
N ALA A 54 11.47 -4.11 -3.31
CA ALA A 54 10.95 -4.68 -4.54
C ALA A 54 9.57 -4.09 -4.89
N LYS A 55 8.66 -4.00 -3.91
CA LYS A 55 7.35 -3.33 -4.03
C LYS A 55 7.49 -1.84 -4.40
N ALA A 56 8.45 -1.12 -3.83
CA ALA A 56 8.70 0.28 -4.17
C ALA A 56 9.12 0.43 -5.66
N LYS A 57 9.99 -0.47 -6.15
CA LYS A 57 10.45 -0.47 -7.54
C LYS A 57 9.34 -0.79 -8.52
N SER A 58 8.48 -1.79 -8.23
CA SER A 58 7.32 -2.10 -9.09
C SER A 58 6.33 -0.93 -9.18
N LEU A 59 6.25 -0.11 -8.12
CA LEU A 59 5.46 1.13 -8.09
C LEU A 59 6.18 2.35 -8.70
N ASN A 60 7.31 2.15 -9.39
CA ASN A 60 8.11 3.19 -10.03
C ASN A 60 8.62 4.27 -9.05
N VAL A 61 8.87 3.91 -7.79
CA VAL A 61 9.55 4.79 -6.83
C VAL A 61 11.03 4.89 -7.21
N PRO A 62 11.59 6.09 -7.42
CA PRO A 62 13.02 6.26 -7.72
C PRO A 62 13.91 5.72 -6.60
N ASN A 63 15.02 5.05 -6.95
CA ASN A 63 15.97 4.49 -5.98
C ASN A 63 16.48 5.55 -4.98
N ASP A 64 16.76 6.78 -5.44
CA ASP A 64 17.19 7.88 -4.57
C ASP A 64 16.18 8.20 -3.45
N ASN A 65 14.87 8.01 -3.70
CA ASN A 65 13.84 8.21 -2.70
C ASN A 65 13.83 7.07 -1.68
N ILE A 66 14.06 5.83 -2.13
CA ILE A 66 14.17 4.64 -1.27
C ILE A 66 15.38 4.80 -0.35
N ASP A 67 16.55 5.08 -0.90
CA ASP A 67 17.80 5.25 -0.14
C ASP A 67 17.69 6.40 0.88
N ARG A 68 17.03 7.49 0.49
CA ARG A 68 16.79 8.62 1.40
C ARG A 68 15.85 8.24 2.53
N ALA A 69 14.80 7.46 2.28
CA ALA A 69 13.89 6.98 3.30
C ALA A 69 14.62 6.06 4.31
N ILE A 70 15.47 5.14 3.82
CA ILE A 70 16.27 4.24 4.67
C ILE A 70 17.25 5.05 5.53
N LYS A 71 18.05 5.94 4.91
CA LYS A 71 19.02 6.77 5.64
C LYS A 71 18.34 7.66 6.69
N LYS A 72 17.18 8.23 6.36
CA LYS A 72 16.40 9.03 7.30
C LYS A 72 15.92 8.19 8.49
N ALA A 73 15.47 6.97 8.26
CA ALA A 73 14.99 6.06 9.31
C ALA A 73 16.10 5.63 10.27
N MET A 74 17.34 5.53 9.79
CA MET A 74 18.52 5.19 10.61
C MET A 74 19.01 6.37 11.47
N GLY A 75 18.54 7.59 11.23
CA GLY A 75 18.93 8.78 12.00
C GLY A 75 18.29 8.82 13.39
N ALA A 76 19.03 9.37 14.36
CA ALA A 76 18.60 9.47 15.76
C ALA A 76 17.36 10.37 15.97
N ASP A 77 17.21 11.42 15.17
CA ASP A 77 16.07 12.38 15.21
C ASP A 77 14.96 12.02 14.21
N SER A 78 14.84 10.74 13.85
CA SER A 78 13.81 10.30 12.91
C SER A 78 12.41 10.43 13.52
N VAL A 79 11.47 10.92 12.70
CA VAL A 79 10.04 10.94 13.06
C VAL A 79 9.60 9.50 13.31
N GLN A 80 9.02 9.26 14.47
CA GLN A 80 8.54 7.94 14.84
C GLN A 80 7.14 7.74 14.28
N TYR A 81 7.05 6.85 13.30
CA TYR A 81 5.78 6.35 12.82
C TYR A 81 5.44 5.04 13.52
N GLU A 82 4.17 4.86 13.80
CA GLU A 82 3.59 3.65 14.35
C GLU A 82 2.42 3.19 13.47
N GLU A 83 2.20 1.88 13.50
CA GLU A 83 1.13 1.22 12.77
C GLU A 83 -0.10 1.12 13.68
N ILE A 84 -1.24 1.59 13.18
CA ILE A 84 -2.51 1.56 13.90
C ILE A 84 -3.60 1.16 12.92
N THR A 85 -4.38 0.17 13.32
CA THR A 85 -5.55 -0.29 12.59
C THR A 85 -6.81 0.29 13.22
N TYR A 86 -7.63 0.91 12.39
CA TYR A 86 -8.96 1.37 12.74
C TYR A 86 -9.99 0.50 12.03
N GLU A 87 -11.11 0.27 12.70
CA GLU A 87 -12.15 -0.65 12.22
C GLU A 87 -13.50 0.05 12.28
N GLY A 88 -14.39 -0.25 11.34
CA GLY A 88 -15.73 0.34 11.34
C GLY A 88 -16.60 -0.18 10.20
N TYR A 89 -17.74 0.48 10.03
CA TYR A 89 -18.70 0.18 8.98
C TYR A 89 -18.93 1.40 8.08
N GLY A 90 -18.98 1.18 6.78
CA GLY A 90 -19.38 2.17 5.79
C GLY A 90 -20.89 2.14 5.51
N PRO A 91 -21.33 2.86 4.46
CA PRO A 91 -22.70 2.80 3.95
C PRO A 91 -23.18 1.37 3.74
N SER A 92 -24.45 1.13 4.04
CA SER A 92 -25.08 -0.19 3.88
C SER A 92 -24.41 -1.32 4.69
N GLY A 93 -23.66 -0.99 5.75
CA GLY A 93 -23.05 -1.98 6.65
C GLY A 93 -21.80 -2.66 6.10
N VAL A 94 -21.15 -2.09 5.07
CA VAL A 94 -19.89 -2.62 4.53
C VAL A 94 -18.81 -2.56 5.61
N ALA A 95 -18.18 -3.69 5.92
CA ALA A 95 -17.08 -3.76 6.86
C ALA A 95 -15.82 -3.09 6.30
N VAL A 96 -15.13 -2.27 7.11
CA VAL A 96 -13.95 -1.51 6.68
C VAL A 96 -12.83 -1.62 7.71
N ILE A 97 -11.66 -2.05 7.25
CA ILE A 97 -10.38 -1.97 7.96
C ILE A 97 -9.56 -0.82 7.36
N VAL A 98 -9.02 0.05 8.22
CA VAL A 98 -8.15 1.16 7.83
C VAL A 98 -6.81 1.01 8.54
N GLU A 99 -5.83 0.53 7.81
CA GLU A 99 -4.43 0.47 8.26
C GLU A 99 -3.75 1.81 8.07
N THR A 100 -3.05 2.28 9.10
CA THR A 100 -2.41 3.59 9.08
C THR A 100 -0.98 3.54 9.61
N ALA A 101 -0.12 4.36 9.01
CA ALA A 101 1.21 4.70 9.50
C ALA A 101 1.24 6.17 9.92
N THR A 102 1.29 6.43 11.23
CA THR A 102 1.12 7.78 11.78
C THR A 102 2.17 8.14 12.84
N ASP A 103 2.49 9.42 12.95
CA ASP A 103 3.29 10.01 14.04
C ASP A 103 2.40 10.63 15.12
N SER A 104 1.08 10.53 14.99
CA SER A 104 0.11 11.08 15.92
C SER A 104 -1.20 10.32 15.89
N ARG A 105 -1.42 9.47 16.91
CA ARG A 105 -2.69 8.73 17.11
C ARG A 105 -3.90 9.65 17.09
N ASN A 106 -3.85 10.72 17.88
CA ASN A 106 -5.00 11.60 18.11
C ASN A 106 -5.45 12.30 16.82
N ARG A 107 -4.50 12.79 16.01
CA ARG A 107 -4.81 13.42 14.73
C ARG A 107 -5.42 12.42 13.76
N THR A 108 -4.77 11.26 13.59
CA THR A 108 -5.26 10.22 12.68
C THR A 108 -6.61 9.66 13.09
N ALA A 109 -6.83 9.37 14.38
CA ALA A 109 -8.13 8.90 14.87
C ALA A 109 -9.24 9.93 14.65
N SER A 110 -8.95 11.23 14.82
CA SER A 110 -9.89 12.31 14.54
C SER A 110 -10.23 12.38 13.05
N ASP A 111 -9.21 12.33 12.18
CA ASP A 111 -9.40 12.39 10.73
C ASP A 111 -10.19 11.17 10.21
N VAL A 112 -9.83 9.96 10.65
CA VAL A 112 -10.52 8.72 10.26
C VAL A 112 -11.97 8.76 10.70
N ARG A 113 -12.25 9.12 11.97
CA ARG A 113 -13.62 9.27 12.47
C ARG A 113 -14.42 10.26 11.63
N HIS A 114 -13.84 11.44 11.36
CA HIS A 114 -14.49 12.44 10.52
C HIS A 114 -14.87 11.91 9.13
N TYR A 115 -14.01 11.10 8.51
CA TYR A 115 -14.33 10.50 7.20
C TYR A 115 -15.46 9.47 7.28
N PHE A 116 -15.47 8.60 8.29
CA PHE A 116 -16.60 7.69 8.50
C PHE A 116 -17.91 8.47 8.66
N ASP A 117 -17.94 9.45 9.57
CA ASP A 117 -19.14 10.26 9.84
C ASP A 117 -19.63 11.00 8.60
N LYS A 118 -18.70 11.60 7.84
CA LYS A 118 -19.02 12.40 6.64
C LYS A 118 -19.63 11.56 5.51
N TYR A 119 -19.21 10.30 5.38
CA TYR A 119 -19.63 9.43 4.28
C TYR A 119 -20.66 8.38 4.70
N GLY A 120 -21.37 8.58 5.82
CA GLY A 120 -22.49 7.73 6.22
C GLY A 120 -22.08 6.37 6.79
N GLY A 121 -20.89 6.29 7.36
CA GLY A 121 -20.41 5.15 8.14
C GLY A 121 -20.20 5.50 9.61
N ASN A 122 -19.58 4.59 10.35
CA ASN A 122 -19.15 4.81 11.74
C ASN A 122 -17.81 4.14 12.01
N LEU A 123 -16.94 4.83 12.75
CA LEU A 123 -15.77 4.21 13.34
C LEU A 123 -16.21 3.33 14.52
N GLY A 124 -15.79 2.07 14.53
CA GLY A 124 -16.04 1.09 15.57
C GLY A 124 -14.89 0.97 16.57
N ALA A 125 -15.04 0.00 17.49
CA ALA A 125 -13.96 -0.43 18.38
C ALA A 125 -13.05 -1.44 17.67
N SER A 126 -11.82 -1.59 18.14
CA SER A 126 -10.92 -2.65 17.67
C SER A 126 -11.58 -4.03 17.81
N GLY A 127 -11.50 -4.84 16.76
CA GLY A 127 -12.11 -6.16 16.67
C GLY A 127 -13.56 -6.20 16.18
N CYS A 128 -14.19 -5.05 15.83
CA CYS A 128 -15.59 -5.05 15.42
C CYS A 128 -15.84 -5.65 14.03
N VAL A 129 -14.83 -5.66 13.16
CA VAL A 129 -14.93 -6.28 11.83
C VAL A 129 -13.77 -7.22 11.50
N SER A 130 -12.67 -7.19 12.26
CA SER A 130 -11.48 -7.99 11.97
C SER A 130 -11.75 -9.49 11.79
N TYR A 131 -12.75 -10.04 12.49
CA TYR A 131 -13.14 -11.45 12.35
C TYR A 131 -13.77 -11.80 11.00
N MET A 132 -14.15 -10.79 10.19
CA MET A 132 -14.65 -10.96 8.83
C MET A 132 -13.53 -10.97 7.78
N PHE A 133 -12.28 -10.71 8.18
CA PHE A 133 -11.12 -10.62 7.30
C PHE A 133 -10.06 -11.63 7.70
N GLU A 134 -9.30 -12.11 6.72
CA GLU A 134 -8.13 -12.94 6.92
C GLU A 134 -6.93 -12.29 6.22
N ASP A 135 -5.81 -12.17 6.94
CA ASP A 135 -4.56 -11.71 6.35
C ASP A 135 -3.96 -12.83 5.49
N LYS A 136 -3.93 -12.61 4.18
CA LYS A 136 -3.37 -13.54 3.19
C LYS A 136 -2.27 -12.86 2.37
N GLY A 137 -1.23 -13.61 2.04
CA GLY A 137 -0.27 -13.19 1.02
C GLY A 137 -0.83 -13.45 -0.37
N ILE A 138 -0.88 -12.43 -1.23
CA ILE A 138 -1.36 -12.56 -2.61
C ILE A 138 -0.19 -12.35 -3.57
N ILE A 139 0.05 -13.34 -4.43
CA ILE A 139 1.02 -13.27 -5.52
C ILE A 139 0.23 -13.02 -6.80
N ILE A 140 0.45 -11.86 -7.42
CA ILE A 140 -0.21 -11.47 -8.67
C ILE A 140 0.76 -11.69 -9.83
N LEU A 141 0.32 -12.46 -10.82
CA LEU A 141 1.05 -12.68 -12.07
C LEU A 141 0.28 -12.00 -13.21
N THR A 142 0.95 -11.13 -13.95
CA THR A 142 0.40 -10.44 -15.12
C THR A 142 0.64 -11.27 -16.38
N ARG A 143 -0.36 -11.37 -17.27
CA ARG A 143 -0.23 -12.06 -18.55
C ARG A 143 0.82 -11.41 -19.46
N GLU A 144 0.97 -10.08 -19.40
CA GLU A 144 1.99 -9.34 -20.18
C GLU A 144 3.43 -9.83 -19.90
N ASP A 145 3.73 -10.16 -18.65
CA ASP A 145 5.07 -10.65 -18.26
C ASP A 145 5.21 -12.18 -18.47
N ASN A 146 4.10 -12.87 -18.79
CA ASN A 146 3.98 -14.33 -18.78
C ASN A 146 3.13 -14.86 -19.94
N GLU A 147 3.30 -14.31 -21.16
CA GLU A 147 2.45 -14.61 -22.34
C GLU A 147 2.34 -16.09 -22.73
N LYS A 148 3.27 -16.93 -22.23
CA LYS A 148 3.34 -18.38 -22.51
C LYS A 148 3.04 -19.24 -21.28
N ALA A 149 2.65 -18.63 -20.17
CA ALA A 149 2.33 -19.39 -18.98
C ALA A 149 1.02 -20.15 -19.20
N ASP A 150 1.08 -21.46 -19.00
CA ASP A 150 -0.07 -22.35 -19.02
C ASP A 150 -0.78 -22.24 -17.67
N GLU A 151 -2.06 -21.86 -17.69
CA GLU A 151 -2.86 -21.62 -16.48
C GLU A 151 -2.97 -22.89 -15.62
N ASP A 152 -3.18 -24.04 -16.27
CA ASP A 152 -3.30 -25.32 -15.58
C ASP A 152 -2.00 -25.69 -14.88
N ALA A 153 -0.86 -25.54 -15.56
CA ALA A 153 0.46 -25.79 -14.98
C ALA A 153 0.82 -24.82 -13.86
N LEU A 154 0.41 -23.54 -13.97
CA LEU A 154 0.59 -22.55 -12.92
C LEU A 154 -0.24 -22.89 -11.68
N MET A 155 -1.49 -23.28 -11.86
CA MET A 155 -2.36 -23.70 -10.76
C MET A 155 -1.78 -24.91 -10.03
N GLU A 156 -1.38 -25.95 -10.76
CA GLU A 156 -0.73 -27.14 -10.18
C GLU A 156 0.52 -26.74 -9.38
N THR A 157 1.40 -25.92 -9.97
CA THR A 157 2.63 -25.46 -9.31
C THR A 157 2.34 -24.66 -8.04
N ALA A 158 1.33 -23.78 -8.08
CA ALA A 158 0.96 -22.96 -6.92
C ALA A 158 0.43 -23.82 -5.77
N LEU A 159 -0.45 -24.78 -6.06
CA LEU A 159 -1.01 -25.69 -5.07
C LEU A 159 0.06 -26.61 -4.48
N GLU A 160 0.97 -27.14 -5.31
CA GLU A 160 2.12 -27.94 -4.85
C GLU A 160 3.06 -27.13 -3.94
N ALA A 161 3.22 -25.83 -4.21
CA ALA A 161 4.00 -24.92 -3.37
C ALA A 161 3.26 -24.50 -2.08
N GLY A 162 2.01 -24.94 -1.89
CA GLY A 162 1.21 -24.67 -0.69
C GLY A 162 0.36 -23.41 -0.75
N ALA A 163 0.03 -22.91 -1.95
CA ALA A 163 -0.98 -21.87 -2.09
C ALA A 163 -2.35 -22.37 -1.59
N GLU A 164 -3.07 -21.52 -0.87
CA GLU A 164 -4.40 -21.84 -0.34
C GLU A 164 -5.50 -21.67 -1.39
N ASP A 165 -5.29 -20.77 -2.35
CA ASP A 165 -6.24 -20.47 -3.42
C ASP A 165 -5.50 -20.08 -4.71
N PHE A 166 -6.16 -20.28 -5.85
CA PHE A 166 -5.70 -19.87 -7.17
C PHE A 166 -6.89 -19.34 -7.97
N ALA A 167 -6.74 -18.11 -8.48
CA ALA A 167 -7.73 -17.48 -9.33
C ALA A 167 -7.02 -16.90 -10.57
N SER A 168 -7.55 -17.22 -11.75
CA SER A 168 -7.22 -16.52 -13.00
C SER A 168 -8.35 -15.55 -13.34
N ASP A 169 -7.97 -14.34 -13.74
CA ASP A 169 -8.89 -13.35 -14.31
C ASP A 169 -8.67 -13.31 -15.84
N GLU A 170 -9.72 -12.92 -16.57
CA GLU A 170 -9.65 -12.79 -18.04
C GLU A 170 -8.92 -11.50 -18.48
N ASP A 171 -8.77 -10.54 -17.56
CA ASP A 171 -8.09 -9.25 -17.73
C ASP A 171 -6.60 -9.29 -17.29
#